data_AF-A0A7W8QD81-F1
#
_entry.id   AF-A0A7W8QD81-F1
#
_cell.length_a   1.000
_cell.length_b   1.000
_cell.length_c   1.000
_cell.angle_alpha   90.00
_cell.angle_beta   90.00
_cell.angle_gamma   90.00
#
_symmetry.space_group_name_H-M   'P 1'
#
loop_
_entity.id
_entity.type
_entity.pdbx_description
1 polymer ?
#
loop_
_entity_poly.entity_id
_entity_poly.type
_entity_poly.pdbx_seq_one_letter_code
_entity_poly.pdbx_strand_id
1 'polypeptide(L)'
;MLNDDSDYKHLGSLAAKWAAEWSRTAVTLYEGEHEVKPSDTKPLYTAVTEVDPRRPLWERASEALHTYGYEWPLGPYPKSRAFTVFVERQAAGCSQTAPEACVQILAQDYFIRIRIVFSLAPARELKPLPLGKHRSVIDVAKKVIAYLRKR
;
A
#
# COMPACT_ATOMS: atom_id res chain seq x y z
N MET A 1 -16.53 32.37 16.62
CA MET A 1 -15.08 32.64 16.68
C MET A 1 -14.49 31.75 17.75
N LEU A 2 -13.51 30.92 17.39
CA LEU A 2 -12.73 30.07 18.30
C LEU A 2 -11.82 30.95 19.17
N ASN A 3 -12.41 31.67 20.12
CA ASN A 3 -11.67 32.60 20.99
C ASN A 3 -11.19 31.96 22.28
N ASP A 4 -11.55 30.69 22.54
CA ASP A 4 -11.10 29.95 23.70
C ASP A 4 -10.13 28.84 23.28
N ASP A 5 -8.92 28.93 23.81
CA ASP A 5 -7.80 28.01 23.56
C ASP A 5 -8.14 26.59 24.03
N SER A 6 -9.11 26.45 24.95
CA SER A 6 -9.64 25.18 25.44
C SER A 6 -10.59 24.50 24.44
N ASP A 7 -11.51 25.24 23.82
CA ASP A 7 -12.41 24.75 22.78
C ASP A 7 -11.65 24.30 21.54
N TYR A 8 -10.61 25.06 21.15
CA TYR A 8 -9.72 24.68 20.05
C TYR A 8 -8.96 23.38 20.36
N LYS A 9 -8.40 23.24 21.57
CA LYS A 9 -7.74 21.99 21.99
C LYS A 9 -8.71 20.81 22.05
N HIS A 10 -9.96 21.04 22.49
CA HIS A 10 -10.98 20.01 22.54
C HIS A 10 -11.35 19.50 21.14
N LEU A 11 -11.58 20.42 20.19
CA LEU A 11 -11.81 20.08 18.78
C LEU A 11 -10.61 19.40 18.15
N GLY A 12 -9.39 19.84 18.45
CA GLY A 12 -8.16 19.18 18.01
C GLY A 12 -8.04 17.75 18.53
N SER A 13 -8.42 17.49 19.78
CA SER A 13 -8.43 16.14 20.37
C SER A 13 -9.48 15.24 19.72
N LEU A 14 -10.69 15.76 19.46
CA LEU A 14 -11.75 15.01 18.76
C LEU A 14 -11.36 14.71 17.31
N ALA A 15 -10.80 15.68 16.60
CA ALA A 15 -10.29 15.49 15.24
C ALA A 15 -9.15 14.47 15.20
N ALA A 16 -8.23 14.49 16.17
CA ALA A 16 -7.16 13.51 16.28
C ALA A 16 -7.69 12.09 16.57
N LYS A 17 -8.71 11.95 17.43
CA LYS A 17 -9.38 10.66 17.67
C LYS A 17 -10.06 10.15 16.40
N TRP A 18 -10.77 11.03 15.68
CA TRP A 18 -11.44 10.69 14.43
C TRP A 18 -10.45 10.28 13.33
N ALA A 19 -9.34 11.03 13.18
CA ALA A 19 -8.25 10.69 12.26
C ALA A 19 -7.49 9.43 12.66
N ALA A 20 -7.51 9.04 13.94
CA ALA A 20 -6.98 7.77 14.42
C ALA A 20 -7.92 6.59 14.15
N GLU A 21 -9.21 6.85 13.88
CA GLU A 21 -10.21 5.83 13.56
C GLU A 21 -10.32 5.57 12.06
N TRP A 22 -10.04 6.58 11.22
CA TRP A 22 -10.14 6.47 9.77
C TRP A 22 -8.88 6.96 9.07
N SER A 23 -8.26 6.06 8.30
CA SER A 23 -7.11 6.37 7.46
C SER A 23 -7.31 5.82 6.06
N ARG A 24 -6.66 6.45 5.08
CA ARG A 24 -6.53 5.87 3.74
C ARG A 24 -5.28 5.03 3.68
N THR A 25 -5.41 3.83 3.16
CA THR A 25 -4.27 3.01 2.75
C THR A 25 -4.13 3.12 1.24
N ALA A 26 -2.96 3.57 0.80
CA ALA A 26 -2.59 3.67 -0.61
C ALA A 26 -1.58 2.58 -0.95
N VAL A 27 -1.83 1.88 -2.05
CA VAL A 27 -0.91 0.90 -2.65
C VAL A 27 -0.53 1.41 -4.02
N THR A 28 0.75 1.73 -4.20
CA THR A 28 1.28 2.28 -5.45
C THR A 28 2.34 1.36 -6.03
N LEU A 29 2.24 1.04 -7.31
CA LEU A 29 3.16 0.18 -8.05
C LEU A 29 4.00 1.04 -9.00
N TYR A 30 5.31 0.82 -8.99
CA TYR A 30 6.27 1.45 -9.91
C TYR A 30 7.04 0.38 -10.65
N GLU A 31 7.36 0.61 -11.92
CA GLU A 31 8.23 -0.29 -12.69
C GLU A 31 9.65 -0.27 -12.17
N GLY A 32 10.31 -1.43 -12.11
CA GLY A 32 11.67 -1.58 -11.62
C GLY A 32 11.78 -1.81 -10.11
N GLU A 33 13.02 -1.88 -9.65
CA GLU A 33 13.38 -2.12 -8.24
C GLU A 33 13.71 -0.78 -7.58
N HIS A 34 12.86 -0.35 -6.66
CA HIS A 34 12.99 0.91 -5.94
C HIS A 34 13.13 0.63 -4.45
N GLU A 35 14.00 1.37 -3.78
CA GLU A 35 14.09 1.36 -2.31
C GLU A 35 13.33 2.53 -1.70
N VAL A 36 13.23 3.63 -2.45
CA VAL A 36 12.51 4.86 -2.10
C VAL A 36 11.48 5.17 -3.19
N LYS A 37 10.32 5.72 -2.81
CA LYS A 37 9.27 6.08 -3.76
C LYS A 37 9.78 7.11 -4.77
N PRO A 38 9.70 6.84 -6.08
CA PRO A 38 10.12 7.80 -7.11
C PRO A 38 9.25 9.06 -7.11
N SER A 39 9.87 10.23 -7.30
CA SER A 39 9.18 11.53 -7.36
C SER A 39 8.82 11.96 -8.79
N ASP A 40 9.54 11.47 -9.79
CA ASP A 40 9.49 11.89 -11.19
C ASP A 40 8.96 10.80 -12.14
N THR A 41 8.69 9.61 -11.61
CA THR A 41 8.21 8.46 -12.38
C THR A 41 6.70 8.32 -12.21
N LYS A 42 5.97 8.07 -13.30
CA LYS A 42 4.54 7.78 -13.24
C LYS A 42 4.32 6.36 -12.67
N PRO A 43 3.41 6.16 -11.70
CA PRO A 43 3.10 4.82 -11.21
C PRO A 43 2.43 3.98 -12.30
N LEU A 44 2.72 2.68 -12.28
CA LEU A 44 2.02 1.68 -13.11
C LEU A 44 0.58 1.50 -12.67
N TYR A 45 0.33 1.63 -11.37
CA TYR A 45 -0.98 1.47 -10.76
C TYR A 45 -1.01 2.09 -9.37
N THR A 46 -2.13 2.69 -9.01
CA THR A 46 -2.43 3.19 -7.67
C THR A 46 -3.79 2.69 -7.25
N ALA A 47 -3.89 2.15 -6.05
CA ALA A 47 -5.12 1.76 -5.39
C ALA A 47 -5.22 2.43 -4.03
N VAL A 48 -6.38 2.99 -3.66
CA VAL A 48 -6.59 3.64 -2.36
C VAL A 48 -7.94 3.21 -1.79
N THR A 49 -7.95 2.82 -0.52
CA THR A 49 -9.17 2.55 0.23
C THR A 49 -9.13 3.19 1.61
N GLU A 50 -10.28 3.58 2.12
CA GLU A 50 -10.45 3.95 3.52
C GLU A 50 -10.61 2.69 4.35
N VAL A 51 -9.78 2.52 5.37
CA VAL A 51 -9.76 1.33 6.23
C VAL A 51 -9.20 1.69 7.60
N ASP A 52 -9.73 1.04 8.64
CA ASP A 52 -9.26 1.23 10.02
C ASP A 52 -7.75 1.00 10.11
N PRO A 53 -6.94 2.01 10.48
CA PRO A 53 -5.48 1.91 10.55
C PRO A 53 -4.97 0.85 11.53
N ARG A 54 -5.80 0.41 12.48
CA ARG A 54 -5.44 -0.60 13.49
C ARG A 54 -5.42 -2.01 12.91
N ARG A 55 -6.01 -2.21 11.72
CA ARG A 55 -5.95 -3.50 11.02
C ARG A 55 -4.53 -3.78 10.51
N PRO A 56 -4.12 -5.06 10.47
CA PRO A 56 -2.79 -5.44 9.99
C PRO A 56 -2.48 -4.86 8.61
N LEU A 57 -1.23 -4.40 8.43
CA LEU A 57 -0.76 -3.73 7.21
C LEU A 57 -1.15 -4.48 5.93
N TRP A 58 -0.89 -5.80 5.89
CA TRP A 58 -1.15 -6.60 4.70
C TRP A 58 -2.63 -6.88 4.46
N GLU A 59 -3.48 -6.80 5.50
CA GLU A 59 -4.93 -6.82 5.31
C GLU A 59 -5.40 -5.54 4.64
N ARG A 60 -4.95 -4.38 5.13
CA ARG A 60 -5.28 -3.07 4.55
C ARG A 60 -4.80 -2.94 3.11
N ALA A 61 -3.57 -3.36 2.83
CA ALA A 61 -3.03 -3.38 1.47
C ALA A 61 -3.80 -4.35 0.55
N SER A 62 -4.21 -5.51 1.07
CA SER A 62 -5.05 -6.46 0.34
C SER A 62 -6.39 -5.82 -0.01
N GLU A 63 -7.03 -5.15 0.95
CA GLU A 63 -8.29 -4.47 0.76
C GLU A 63 -8.19 -3.35 -0.27
N ALA A 64 -7.13 -2.54 -0.23
CA ALA A 64 -6.89 -1.49 -1.23
C ALA A 64 -6.84 -2.07 -2.66
N LEU A 65 -6.21 -3.23 -2.85
CA LEU A 65 -6.10 -3.87 -4.16
C LEU A 65 -7.38 -4.58 -4.63
N HIS A 66 -8.27 -4.98 -3.72
CA HIS A 66 -9.42 -5.84 -4.02
C HIS A 66 -10.79 -5.13 -3.93
N THR A 67 -10.91 -4.10 -3.10
CA THR A 67 -12.14 -3.34 -2.91
C THR A 67 -12.27 -2.25 -3.98
N TYR A 68 -13.51 -1.95 -4.39
CA TYR A 68 -13.87 -0.87 -5.32
C TYR A 68 -13.67 0.54 -4.73
N GLY A 69 -12.49 0.80 -4.18
CA GLY A 69 -12.03 2.13 -3.82
C GLY A 69 -11.56 2.91 -5.05
N TYR A 70 -10.63 3.85 -4.84
CA TYR A 70 -9.97 4.51 -5.95
C TYR A 70 -8.95 3.56 -6.58
N GLU A 71 -9.00 3.43 -7.91
CA GLU A 71 -7.99 2.71 -8.69
C GLU A 71 -7.64 3.47 -9.97
N TRP A 72 -6.35 3.52 -10.31
CA TRP A 72 -5.89 4.16 -11.53
C TRP A 72 -4.54 3.61 -12.01
N PRO A 73 -4.36 3.35 -13.33
CA PRO A 73 -5.39 3.36 -14.37
C PRO A 73 -6.40 2.22 -14.17
N LEU A 74 -7.56 2.27 -14.85
CA LEU A 74 -8.59 1.20 -14.84
C LEU A 74 -8.25 0.01 -15.76
N GLY A 75 -7.08 0.06 -16.42
CA GLY A 75 -6.59 -0.95 -17.34
C GLY A 75 -6.58 -0.49 -18.82
N PRO A 76 -6.07 -1.31 -19.75
CA PRO A 76 -5.43 -2.61 -19.49
C PRO A 76 -4.13 -2.46 -18.68
N TYR A 77 -3.92 -3.36 -17.73
CA TYR A 77 -2.78 -3.26 -16.83
C TYR A 77 -1.50 -3.76 -17.51
N PRO A 78 -0.38 -3.05 -17.34
CA PRO A 78 0.88 -3.46 -17.95
C PRO A 78 1.38 -4.80 -17.39
N LYS A 79 2.18 -5.48 -18.19
CA LYS A 79 2.99 -6.61 -17.72
C LYS A 79 4.39 -6.07 -17.48
N SER A 80 4.94 -6.31 -16.29
CA SER A 80 6.34 -6.02 -16.01
C SER A 80 6.93 -7.17 -15.20
N ARG A 81 8.19 -7.50 -15.49
CA ARG A 81 8.93 -8.56 -14.80
C ARG A 81 9.48 -8.08 -13.46
N ALA A 82 9.77 -6.79 -13.33
CA ALA A 82 10.30 -6.19 -12.11
C ALA A 82 9.48 -4.96 -11.79
N PHE A 83 8.92 -4.92 -10.58
CA PHE A 83 8.19 -3.76 -10.10
C PHE A 83 8.23 -3.69 -8.57
N THR A 84 8.00 -2.51 -8.03
CA THR A 84 8.03 -2.24 -6.60
C THR A 84 6.67 -1.78 -6.13
N VAL A 85 6.22 -2.32 -4.99
CA VAL A 85 4.98 -1.95 -4.31
C VAL A 85 5.31 -1.10 -3.10
N PHE A 86 4.74 0.09 -3.04
CA PHE A 86 4.74 0.95 -1.86
C PHE A 86 3.37 0.89 -1.19
N VAL A 87 3.36 0.70 0.13
CA VAL A 87 2.17 0.83 0.96
C VAL A 87 2.35 2.03 1.87
N GLU A 88 1.41 2.96 1.78
CA GLU A 88 1.42 4.21 2.53
C GLU A 88 0.10 4.39 3.26
N ARG A 89 0.16 5.04 4.42
CA ARG A 89 -1.02 5.45 5.18
C ARG A 89 -1.15 6.96 5.17
N GLN A 90 -2.36 7.43 4.94
CA GLN A 90 -2.72 8.85 5.05
C GLN A 90 -3.79 9.00 6.12
N ALA A 91 -3.47 9.71 7.20
CA ALA A 91 -4.45 10.04 8.24
C ALA A 91 -5.48 11.04 7.68
N ALA A 92 -6.73 10.94 8.11
CA ALA A 92 -7.77 11.89 7.71
C ALA A 92 -7.35 13.33 8.06
N GLY A 93 -7.48 14.24 7.09
CA GLY A 93 -7.07 15.64 7.26
C GLY A 93 -5.56 15.92 7.16
N CYS A 94 -4.71 14.89 6.99
CA CYS A 94 -3.28 15.07 6.71
C CYS A 94 -3.00 15.00 5.22
N SER A 95 -2.22 15.95 4.71
CA SER A 95 -1.69 15.94 3.34
C SER A 95 -0.48 15.01 3.17
N GLN A 96 0.23 14.71 4.26
CA GLN A 96 1.39 13.83 4.25
C GLN A 96 0.99 12.36 4.31
N THR A 97 1.63 11.54 3.49
CA THR A 97 1.56 10.08 3.55
C THR A 97 2.72 9.54 4.39
N ALA A 98 2.42 8.61 5.28
CA ALA A 98 3.42 7.89 6.06
C ALA A 98 3.76 6.57 5.35
N PRO A 99 5.03 6.30 5.00
CA PRO A 99 5.42 5.03 4.39
C PRO A 99 5.34 3.89 5.41
N GLU A 100 4.70 2.79 5.03
CA GLU A 100 4.52 1.62 5.91
C GLU A 100 5.20 0.35 5.38
N ALA A 101 5.34 0.21 4.06
CA ALA A 101 6.17 -0.84 3.46
C ALA A 101 6.65 -0.51 2.04
N CYS A 102 7.77 -1.13 1.68
CA CYS A 102 8.31 -1.19 0.32
C CYS A 102 8.68 -2.64 0.00
N VAL A 103 8.11 -3.17 -1.09
CA VAL A 103 8.29 -4.56 -1.52
C VAL A 103 8.70 -4.59 -2.98
N GLN A 104 9.89 -5.08 -3.25
CA GLN A 104 10.39 -5.35 -4.59
C GLN A 104 9.94 -6.74 -5.03
N ILE A 105 9.39 -6.81 -6.24
CA ILE A 105 8.83 -8.02 -6.82
C ILE A 105 9.52 -8.28 -8.16
N LEU A 106 10.13 -9.45 -8.26
CA LEU A 106 10.72 -9.96 -9.50
C LEU A 106 9.98 -11.22 -9.95
N ALA A 107 9.15 -11.08 -10.98
CA ALA A 107 8.46 -12.17 -11.66
C ALA A 107 9.38 -12.77 -12.74
N GLN A 108 9.91 -13.96 -12.45
CA GLN A 108 10.63 -14.80 -13.41
C GLN A 108 9.67 -15.84 -13.99
N ASP A 109 10.06 -16.51 -15.08
CA ASP A 109 9.15 -17.32 -15.92
C ASP A 109 8.33 -18.36 -15.14
N TYR A 110 8.82 -18.86 -14.00
CA TYR A 110 8.13 -19.86 -13.16
C TYR A 110 7.84 -19.42 -11.72
N PHE A 111 8.56 -18.43 -11.19
CA PHE A 111 8.43 -18.02 -9.79
C PHE A 111 8.59 -16.51 -9.59
N ILE A 112 8.05 -16.04 -8.48
CA ILE A 112 8.12 -14.67 -8.00
C ILE A 112 9.11 -14.65 -6.84
N ARG A 113 10.14 -13.81 -6.96
CA ARG A 113 10.98 -13.43 -5.82
C ARG A 113 10.43 -12.16 -5.20
N ILE A 114 10.42 -12.13 -3.88
CA ILE A 114 9.93 -11.01 -3.08
C ILE A 114 11.07 -10.56 -2.19
N ARG A 115 11.41 -9.28 -2.24
CA ARG A 115 12.34 -8.63 -1.30
C ARG A 115 11.59 -7.52 -0.60
N ILE A 116 11.45 -7.61 0.72
CA ILE A 116 10.92 -6.52 1.54
C ILE A 116 12.10 -5.59 1.85
N VAL A 117 12.06 -4.37 1.32
CA VAL A 117 13.09 -3.34 1.58
C VAL A 117 12.89 -2.81 3.00
N PHE A 118 11.65 -2.45 3.33
CA PHE A 118 11.24 -2.16 4.70
C PHE A 118 9.76 -2.51 4.89
N SER A 119 9.40 -2.78 6.13
CA SER A 119 8.00 -2.88 6.55
C SER A 119 7.91 -2.55 8.03
N LEU A 120 6.86 -1.84 8.42
CA LEU A 120 6.49 -1.68 9.83
C LEU A 120 5.89 -2.98 10.42
N ALA A 121 5.58 -3.97 9.58
CA ALA A 121 5.25 -5.32 9.99
C ALA A 121 6.51 -6.19 10.06
N PRO A 122 6.60 -7.14 11.01
CA PRO A 122 7.74 -8.04 11.11
C PRO A 122 7.90 -8.87 9.83
N ALA A 123 9.05 -8.75 9.16
CA ALA A 123 9.37 -9.53 7.98
C ALA A 123 9.80 -10.95 8.40
N ARG A 124 9.06 -11.96 7.92
CA ARG A 124 9.43 -13.38 8.05
C ARG A 124 10.08 -13.88 6.77
N GLU A 125 10.87 -14.95 6.88
CA GLU A 125 11.58 -15.59 5.77
C GLU A 125 10.65 -15.92 4.60
N LEU A 126 10.86 -15.27 3.46
CA LEU A 126 9.98 -15.39 2.29
C LEU A 126 10.39 -16.59 1.44
N LYS A 127 9.43 -17.45 1.12
CA LYS A 127 9.66 -18.53 0.14
C LYS A 127 9.27 -18.05 -1.26
N PRO A 128 9.94 -18.52 -2.32
CA PRO A 128 9.53 -18.23 -3.69
C PRO A 128 8.07 -18.64 -3.93
N LEU A 129 7.30 -17.79 -4.62
CA LEU A 129 5.92 -18.11 -5.01
C LEU A 129 5.89 -18.58 -6.46
N PRO A 130 5.07 -19.57 -6.84
CA PRO A 130 4.87 -19.89 -8.25
C PRO A 130 4.22 -18.69 -8.97
N LEU A 131 4.64 -18.34 -10.17
CA LEU A 131 4.05 -17.22 -10.93
C LEU A 131 2.59 -17.56 -11.30
N GLY A 132 2.36 -18.72 -11.92
CA GLY A 132 1.04 -19.17 -12.37
C GLY A 132 0.57 -18.45 -13.64
N LYS A 133 -0.75 -18.38 -13.85
CA LYS A 133 -1.37 -17.76 -15.05
C LYS A 133 -1.48 -16.23 -14.99
N HIS A 134 -1.10 -15.61 -13.87
CA HIS A 134 -1.20 -14.17 -13.64
C HIS A 134 -0.21 -13.41 -14.52
N ARG A 135 -0.72 -12.48 -15.35
CA ARG A 135 0.11 -11.79 -16.36
C ARG A 135 0.34 -10.32 -16.06
N SER A 136 -0.56 -9.66 -15.33
CA SER A 136 -0.42 -8.23 -15.04
C SER A 136 0.30 -7.97 -13.72
N VAL A 137 0.88 -6.77 -13.58
CA VAL A 137 1.50 -6.33 -12.33
C VAL A 137 0.52 -6.35 -11.15
N ILE A 138 -0.77 -6.10 -11.39
CA ILE A 138 -1.80 -6.11 -10.35
C ILE A 138 -2.11 -7.53 -9.88
N ASP A 139 -2.23 -8.48 -10.81
CA ASP A 139 -2.46 -9.89 -10.44
C ASP A 139 -1.32 -10.44 -9.58
N VAL A 140 -0.08 -10.11 -9.96
CA VAL A 140 1.12 -10.50 -9.22
C VAL A 140 1.14 -9.79 -7.85
N ALA A 141 0.84 -8.49 -7.79
CA ALA A 141 0.77 -7.74 -6.54
C ALA A 141 -0.30 -8.30 -5.59
N LYS A 142 -1.52 -8.55 -6.08
CA LYS A 142 -2.60 -9.20 -5.31
C LYS A 142 -2.15 -10.53 -4.72
N LYS A 143 -1.46 -11.36 -5.50
CA LYS A 143 -0.92 -12.64 -5.06
C LYS A 143 0.16 -12.50 -3.99
N VAL A 144 1.10 -11.56 -4.16
CA VAL A 144 2.17 -11.29 -3.19
C VAL A 144 1.58 -10.75 -1.88
N ILE A 145 0.68 -9.77 -1.94
CA ILE A 145 0.04 -9.21 -0.73
C ILE A 145 -0.81 -10.28 -0.03
N ALA A 146 -1.54 -11.12 -0.76
CA ALA A 146 -2.27 -12.25 -0.18
C ALA A 146 -1.35 -13.28 0.49
N TYR A 147 -0.13 -13.47 -0.01
CA TYR A 147 0.87 -14.31 0.64
C TYR A 147 1.41 -13.68 1.93
N LEU A 148 1.69 -12.37 1.91
CA LEU A 148 2.16 -11.62 3.08
C LEU A 148 1.10 -11.54 4.19
N ARG A 149 -0.20 -11.53 3.84
CA ARG A 149 -1.31 -11.57 4.80
C ARG A 149 -1.38 -12.86 5.61
N LYS A 150 -0.94 -13.99 5.06
CA LYS A 150 -1.07 -15.31 5.70
C LYS A 150 0.03 -15.62 6.72
N ARG A 151 0.93 -14.68 7.02
CA ARG A 151 2.17 -14.92 7.78
C ARG A 151 2.38 -13.91 8.89
#